data_AF-A0A381U4S1-F1
#
_entry.id   AF-A0A381U4S1-F1
#
_cell.length_a   1.000
_cell.length_b   1.000
_cell.length_c   1.000
_cell.angle_alpha   90.00
_cell.angle_beta   90.00
_cell.angle_gamma   90.00
#
_symmetry.space_group_name_H-M   'P 1'
#
loop_
_entity.id
_entity.type
_entity.pdbx_description
1 polymer ?
#
loop_
_entity_poly.entity_id
_entity_poly.type
_entity_poly.pdbx_seq_one_letter_code
_entity_poly.pdbx_strand_id
1 'polypeptide(L)' 'MILIVELLNTAIETILNRISVEENDLTKYAKDAGSGSVLFSLILWLVTWSLIVIY' A
#
# COMPACT_ATOMS: atom_id res chain seq x y z
N MET A 1 7.89 2.78 8.60
CA MET A 1 7.58 2.77 7.16
C MET A 1 6.17 2.24 6.90
N ILE A 2 5.76 1.11 7.48
CA ILE A 2 4.42 0.52 7.29
C ILE A 2 3.29 1.55 7.43
N LEU A 3 3.20 2.25 8.57
CA LEU A 3 2.13 3.24 8.82
C LEU A 3 2.11 4.41 7.82
N ILE A 4 3.27 4.80 7.30
CA ILE A 4 3.37 5.88 6.31
C ILE A 4 2.77 5.40 4.98
N VAL A 5 3.11 4.19 4.56
CA VAL A 5 2.60 3.59 3.32
C VAL A 5 1.10 3.32 3.43
N GLU A 6 0.61 2.88 4.60
CA GLU A 6 -0.82 2.69 4.86
C GLU A 6 -1.63 3.98 4.75
N LEU A 7 -1.10 5.07 5.32
CA LEU A 7 -1.71 6.41 5.21
C LEU A 7 -1.76 6.89 3.76
N LEU A 8 -0.69 6.64 2.99
CA LEU A 8 -0.66 6.97 1.56
C LEU A 8 -1.67 6.12 0.77
N ASN A 9 -1.77 4.81 1.05
CA ASN A 9 -2.76 3.92 0.43
C ASN A 9 -4.19 4.45 0.68
N THR A 10 -4.49 4.76 1.94
CA THR A 10 -5.79 5.29 2.36
C THR A 10 -6.11 6.64 1.70
N ALA A 11 -5.11 7.51 1.58
CA ALA A 11 -5.27 8.81 0.90
C ALA A 11 -5.58 8.62 -0.59
N ILE A 12 -4.87 7.73 -1.29
CA ILE A 12 -5.10 7.42 -2.70
C ILE A 12 -6.49 6.82 -2.89
N GLU A 13 -6.88 5.82 -2.08
CA GLU A 13 -8.22 5.23 -2.13
C GLU A 13 -9.32 6.25 -1.91
N THR A 14 -9.15 7.14 -0.93
CA THR A 14 -10.12 8.20 -0.62
C THR A 14 -10.29 9.15 -1.82
N ILE A 15 -9.19 9.54 -2.47
CA ILE A 15 -9.23 10.40 -3.66
C ILE A 15 -9.91 9.68 -4.83
N LEU A 16 -9.56 8.42 -5.09
CA LEU A 16 -10.13 7.63 -6.18
C LEU A 16 -11.63 7.39 -5.99
N ASN A 17 -12.06 7.07 -4.76
CA ASN A 17 -13.47 6.91 -4.42
C ASN A 17 -14.26 8.21 -4.55
N ARG A 18 -13.60 9.37 -4.40
CA ARG A 18 -14.22 10.69 -4.63
C ARG A 18 -14.38 11.04 -6.12
N ILE A 19 -13.40 10.67 -6.95
CA ILE A 19 -13.34 11.06 -8.36
C ILE A 19 -14.12 10.10 -9.28
N SER A 20 -14.12 8.80 -8.96
CA SER A 20 -14.69 7.76 -9.81
C SER A 20 -16.11 7.44 -9.37
N VAL A 21 -17.12 7.81 -10.16
CA VAL A 21 -18.53 7.44 -9.92
C VAL A 21 -18.82 5.99 -10.37
N GLU A 22 -18.07 5.51 -11.37
CA GLU A 22 -18.05 4.11 -11.83
C GLU A 22 -16.65 3.52 -11.65
N GLU A 23 -16.56 2.22 -11.38
CA GLU A 23 -15.26 1.53 -11.36
C GLU A 23 -14.67 1.46 -12.77
N ASN A 24 -13.50 2.06 -12.95
CA ASN A 24 -12.70 1.94 -14.17
C ASN A 24 -11.40 1.17 -13.89
N ASP A 25 -10.81 0.61 -14.95
CA ASP A 25 -9.62 -0.24 -14.83
C ASP A 25 -8.40 0.49 -14.25
N LEU A 26 -8.29 1.80 -14.49
CA LEU A 26 -7.20 2.62 -13.92
C LEU A 26 -7.36 2.81 -12.40
N THR A 27 -8.60 3.00 -11.92
CA THR A 27 -8.93 3.06 -10.50
C THR A 27 -8.61 1.74 -9.81
N LYS A 28 -8.93 0.60 -10.44
CA LYS A 28 -8.56 -0.73 -9.92
C LYS A 28 -7.06 -0.88 -9.82
N TYR A 29 -6.34 -0.57 -10.90
CA TYR A 29 -4.88 -0.64 -10.92
C TYR A 29 -4.24 0.24 -9.84
N ALA A 30 -4.74 1.45 -9.63
CA ALA A 30 -4.20 2.35 -8.62
C ALA A 30 -4.44 1.84 -7.18
N LYS A 31 -5.61 1.22 -6.91
CA LYS A 31 -5.90 0.58 -5.61
C LYS A 31 -5.01 -0.63 -5.37
N ASP A 32 -4.83 -1.48 -6.39
CA ASP A 32 -3.98 -2.66 -6.31
C ASP A 32 -2.51 -2.28 -6.07
N ALA A 33 -2.02 -1.23 -6.74
CA ALA A 33 -0.67 -0.71 -6.53
C ALA A 33 -0.47 -0.16 -5.11
N GLY A 34 -1.48 0.53 -4.56
CA GLY A 34 -1.48 1.02 -3.18
C GLY A 34 -1.40 -0.13 -2.16
N SER A 35 -2.28 -1.12 -2.29
CA SER A 35 -2.29 -2.32 -1.44
C SER A 35 -1.00 -3.14 -1.58
N GLY A 36 -0.45 -3.24 -2.79
CA GLY A 36 0.84 -3.88 -3.05
C GLY A 36 1.98 -3.17 -2.32
N SER A 37 1.98 -1.84 -2.27
CA SER A 37 3.00 -1.07 -1.54
C SER A 37 2.98 -1.38 -0.04
N VAL A 38 1.79 -1.52 0.55
CA VAL A 38 1.62 -1.93 1.96
C VAL A 38 2.24 -3.31 2.19
N LEU A 39 1.95 -4.28 1.33
CA LEU A 39 2.53 -5.62 1.40
C LEU A 39 4.07 -5.58 1.35
N PHE A 40 4.65 -4.84 0.41
CA PHE A 40 6.11 -4.69 0.33
C PHE A 40 6.70 -4.04 1.58
N SER A 41 6.00 -3.10 2.20
CA SER A 41 6.43 -2.48 3.45
C SER A 41 6.46 -3.48 4.62
N LEU A 42 5.52 -4.43 4.66
CA LEU A 42 5.47 -5.52 5.64
C LEU A 42 6.57 -6.54 5.39
N ILE A 43 6.80 -6.93 4.12
CA ILE A 43 7.89 -7.83 3.75
C ILE A 43 9.24 -7.23 4.14
N LEU A 44 9.46 -5.95 3.84
CA LEU A 44 10.70 -5.27 4.20
C LEU A 44 10.89 -5.22 5.72
N TRP A 45 9.82 -4.95 6.47
CA TRP A 45 9.86 -4.99 7.93
C TRP A 45 10.23 -6.38 8.46
N LEU A 46 9.58 -7.43 7.95
CA LEU A 46 9.89 -8.82 8.31
C LEU A 46 11.34 -9.16 8.01
N VAL A 47 11.81 -8.91 6.79
CA VAL A 47 13.20 -9.19 6.37
C VAL A 47 14.19 -8.44 7.26
N THR A 48 13.96 -7.15 7.52
CA THR A 48 14.86 -6.33 8.36
C THR A 48 14.96 -6.91 9.77
N TRP A 49 13.84 -7.23 10.41
CA TRP A 49 13.84 -7.81 11.76
C TRP A 49 14.39 -9.22 11.80
N SER A 50 14.09 -10.06 10.80
CA SER A 50 14.68 -11.40 10.71
C SER A 50 16.20 -11.34 10.60
N LEU A 51 16.75 -10.40 9.81
CA LEU A 51 18.19 -10.19 9.73
C LEU A 51 18.79 -9.75 11.07
N ILE A 52 18.14 -8.83 11.79
CA ILE A 52 18.59 -8.38 13.12
C ILE A 52 18.55 -9.49 14.18
N VAL A 53 17.61 -10.44 14.08
CA VAL A 53 17.50 -11.55 15.03
C VAL A 53 18.48 -12.67 14.71
N ILE A 54 18.77 -12.90 13.42
CA ILE A 54 19.66 -13.98 12.97
C ILE A 54 21.14 -13.60 13.12
N TYR A 55 21.48 -12.33 12.89
CA TYR A 55 22.85 -11.80 12.91
C TYR A 55 23.06 -10.88 14.11
#